data_AF-A0A366HN11-F1
#
_entry.id   AF-A0A366HN11-F1
#
_cell.length_a   1.000
_cell.length_b   1.000
_cell.length_c   1.000
_cell.angle_alpha   90.00
_cell.angle_beta   90.00
_cell.angle_gamma   90.00
#
_symmetry.space_group_name_H-M   'P 1'
#
loop_
_entity.id
_entity.type
_entity.pdbx_description
1 polymer ?
#
loop_
_entity_poly.entity_id
_entity_poly.type
_entity_poly.pdbx_seq_one_letter_code
_entity_poly.pdbx_strand_id
1 'polypeptide(L)'
;MLRALNRFVRRLPSLLKLMVTVFIAIMATGAFVAKVLDRLGVRGCAPNLEPITWHYWLVLVVGLWMFRCLVRDILWPKLRVEEWTPVHQGDGAIAAQTRAKMRYAYLTTHPSYILVDVLAVLGPAVLMVMAWNEPCHANHQVLMLRSAVALWLPLPLLRLLSWFVLKRGKAALFQHLAENASEEKKSALEWRICWQPVLNLWGLYLAIASLVIGIIAYEQRQEEKNTPLLDTAQFSAAISDPASFGEKRLRVHGTVASGVKEFRGNVRGTGVAMHTDAGPVLVFATGLMSDEFVAMVQESSATGQPARFVANVMPDILPEDARNFGWNAGAFAGDGDFANAPVWLRFVKR
;
A
#
# COMPACT_ATOMS: atom_id res chain seq x y z
N MET A 1 -14.25 30.60 7.96
CA MET A 1 -13.58 29.48 7.26
C MET A 1 -12.12 29.79 6.85
N LEU A 2 -11.85 30.86 6.10
CA LEU A 2 -10.50 31.26 5.64
C LEU A 2 -9.40 31.37 6.73
N ARG A 3 -9.71 31.93 7.91
CA ARG A 3 -8.75 32.02 9.03
C ARG A 3 -8.41 30.66 9.65
N ALA A 4 -9.28 29.65 9.53
CA ALA A 4 -9.00 28.28 9.99
C ALA A 4 -8.14 27.54 8.96
N LEU A 5 -8.44 27.70 7.67
CA LEU A 5 -7.66 27.13 6.56
C LEU A 5 -6.23 27.68 6.53
N ASN A 6 -6.03 28.99 6.65
CA ASN A 6 -4.70 29.60 6.65
C ASN A 6 -3.85 29.11 7.85
N ARG A 7 -4.47 28.86 9.02
CA ARG A 7 -3.77 28.25 10.17
C ARG A 7 -3.38 26.80 9.93
N PHE A 8 -4.22 26.03 9.23
CA PHE A 8 -3.92 24.65 8.85
C PHE A 8 -2.75 24.58 7.87
N VAL A 9 -2.81 25.36 6.79
CA VAL A 9 -1.76 25.39 5.75
C VAL A 9 -0.39 25.72 6.35
N ARG A 10 -0.33 26.62 7.33
CA ARG A 10 0.92 26.97 8.05
C ARG A 10 1.54 25.81 8.85
N ARG A 11 0.73 24.85 9.32
CA ARG A 11 1.19 23.74 10.17
C ARG A 11 1.34 22.42 9.43
N LEU A 12 0.82 22.36 8.20
CA LEU A 12 0.93 21.19 7.35
C LEU A 12 2.40 20.74 7.14
N PRO A 13 3.38 21.63 6.90
CA PRO A 13 4.76 21.22 6.67
C PRO A 13 5.39 20.49 7.87
N SER A 14 5.13 20.95 9.10
CA SER A 14 5.72 20.33 10.29
C SER A 14 5.10 18.98 10.60
N LEU A 15 3.77 18.83 10.44
CA LEU A 15 3.09 17.54 10.60
C LEU A 15 3.50 16.55 9.51
N LEU A 16 3.61 17.00 8.26
CA LEU A 16 4.06 16.16 7.15
C LEU A 16 5.50 15.72 7.35
N LYS A 17 6.39 16.63 7.79
CA LYS A 17 7.78 16.30 8.12
C LYS A 17 7.84 15.22 9.20
N LEU A 18 7.02 15.33 10.26
CA LEU A 18 6.94 14.31 11.29
C LEU A 18 6.48 12.96 10.72
N MET A 19 5.39 12.95 9.95
CA MET A 19 4.83 11.75 9.32
C MET A 19 5.88 11.05 8.42
N VAL A 20 6.54 11.81 7.55
CA VAL A 20 7.58 11.30 6.64
C VAL A 20 8.78 10.79 7.42
N THR A 21 9.19 11.49 8.49
CA THR A 21 10.30 11.06 9.35
C THR A 21 10.00 9.71 10.01
N VAL A 22 8.79 9.54 10.57
CA VAL A 22 8.35 8.27 11.15
C VAL A 22 8.32 7.19 10.09
N PHE A 23 7.69 7.45 8.94
CA PHE A 23 7.57 6.49 7.84
C PHE A 23 8.95 5.99 7.37
N ILE A 24 9.88 6.90 7.08
CA ILE A 24 11.22 6.52 6.64
C ILE A 24 11.93 5.73 7.74
N ALA A 25 11.86 6.16 9.00
CA ALA A 25 12.54 5.48 10.10
C ALA A 25 12.05 4.03 10.28
N ILE A 26 10.74 3.79 10.24
CA ILE A 26 10.16 2.45 10.40
C ILE A 26 10.41 1.57 9.16
N MET A 27 10.27 2.12 7.95
CA MET A 27 10.43 1.34 6.72
C MET A 27 11.89 1.00 6.46
N ALA A 28 12.82 1.94 6.66
CA ALA A 28 14.26 1.70 6.49
C ALA A 28 14.76 0.63 7.46
N THR A 29 14.44 0.78 8.75
CA THR A 29 14.85 -0.19 9.78
C THR A 29 14.13 -1.53 9.58
N GLY A 30 12.84 -1.49 9.24
CA GLY A 30 12.03 -2.68 8.97
C GLY A 30 12.52 -3.49 7.77
N ALA A 31 13.01 -2.84 6.70
CA ALA A 31 13.59 -3.50 5.54
C ALA A 31 14.86 -4.29 5.90
N PHE A 32 15.73 -3.73 6.73
CA PHE A 32 16.91 -4.44 7.22
C PHE A 32 16.51 -5.66 8.08
N VAL A 33 15.61 -5.46 9.05
CA VAL A 33 15.12 -6.54 9.91
C VAL A 33 14.48 -7.65 9.08
N ALA A 34 13.70 -7.30 8.06
CA ALA A 34 13.11 -8.27 7.15
C ALA A 34 14.14 -9.09 6.39
N LYS A 35 15.21 -8.48 5.87
CA LYS A 35 16.27 -9.23 5.20
C LYS A 35 16.96 -10.19 6.17
N VAL A 36 17.17 -9.80 7.43
CA VAL A 36 17.71 -10.71 8.46
C VAL A 36 16.75 -11.88 8.74
N LEU A 37 15.46 -11.60 8.93
CA LEU A 37 14.44 -12.64 9.19
C LEU A 37 14.24 -13.58 7.99
N ASP A 38 14.33 -13.06 6.77
CA ASP A 38 14.23 -13.85 5.54
C ASP A 38 15.42 -14.81 5.38
N ARG A 39 16.64 -14.37 5.75
CA ARG A 39 17.81 -15.27 5.83
C ARG A 39 17.66 -16.38 6.86
N LEU A 40 16.87 -16.16 7.91
CA LEU A 40 16.60 -17.15 8.96
C LEU A 40 15.48 -18.14 8.58
N GLY A 41 14.82 -17.97 7.44
CA GLY A 41 13.71 -18.85 7.02
C GLY A 41 12.46 -18.72 7.89
N VAL A 42 12.24 -17.53 8.47
CA VAL A 42 11.04 -17.26 9.29
C VAL A 42 9.78 -17.48 8.44
N ARG A 43 8.71 -17.99 9.07
CA ARG A 43 7.47 -18.52 8.45
C ARG A 43 7.58 -19.89 7.77
N GLY A 44 8.67 -20.64 8.05
CA GLY A 44 8.85 -21.99 7.49
C GLY A 44 9.25 -21.98 6.01
N CYS A 45 9.70 -20.82 5.53
CA CYS A 45 10.22 -20.66 4.17
C CYS A 45 11.68 -21.05 4.11
N ALA A 46 12.15 -21.52 2.94
CA ALA A 46 13.57 -21.80 2.74
C ALA A 46 14.40 -20.55 3.01
N PRO A 47 15.49 -20.64 3.78
CA PRO A 47 16.31 -19.49 4.14
C PRO A 47 16.94 -18.88 2.88
N ASN A 48 16.81 -17.56 2.73
CA ASN A 48 17.49 -16.85 1.68
C ASN A 48 18.99 -16.76 2.00
N LEU A 49 19.86 -17.33 1.17
CA LEU A 49 21.31 -17.34 1.44
C LEU A 49 22.05 -16.12 0.87
N GLU A 50 21.37 -15.26 0.12
CA GLU A 50 21.96 -14.06 -0.51
C GLU A 50 22.55 -13.11 0.53
N PRO A 51 23.85 -12.76 0.42
CA PRO A 51 24.52 -11.89 1.38
C PRO A 51 23.80 -10.56 1.52
N ILE A 52 23.79 -10.01 2.74
CA ILE A 52 23.22 -8.68 2.99
C ILE A 52 24.12 -7.66 2.29
N THR A 53 23.60 -7.08 1.21
CA THR A 53 24.33 -6.08 0.43
C THR A 53 24.51 -4.78 1.22
N TRP A 54 25.54 -4.01 0.87
CA TRP A 54 25.92 -2.79 1.60
C TRP A 54 24.79 -1.74 1.67
N HIS A 55 23.89 -1.70 0.67
CA HIS A 55 22.75 -0.77 0.67
C HIS A 55 21.82 -0.97 1.88
N TYR A 56 21.60 -2.22 2.31
CA TYR A 56 20.78 -2.51 3.50
C TYR A 56 21.42 -1.96 4.77
N TRP A 57 22.75 -2.05 4.90
CA TRP A 57 23.49 -1.45 6.01
C TRP A 57 23.40 0.08 6.02
N LEU A 58 23.56 0.71 4.85
CA LEU A 58 23.39 2.16 4.73
C LEU A 58 21.98 2.60 5.17
N VAL A 59 20.95 1.91 4.67
CA VAL A 59 19.55 2.18 5.00
C VAL A 59 19.29 1.97 6.50
N LEU A 60 19.88 0.95 7.12
CA LEU A 60 19.81 0.74 8.57
C LEU A 60 20.42 1.91 9.35
N VAL A 61 21.60 2.38 8.98
CA VAL A 61 22.26 3.50 9.66
C VAL A 61 21.40 4.77 9.60
N VAL A 62 20.84 5.06 8.42
CA VAL A 62 19.92 6.20 8.24
C VAL A 62 18.65 6.00 9.09
N GLY A 63 18.05 4.81 9.05
CA GLY A 63 16.86 4.45 9.82
C GLY A 63 17.07 4.63 11.32
N LEU A 64 18.15 4.06 11.87
CA LEU A 64 18.52 4.18 13.29
C LEU A 64 18.81 5.63 13.70
N TRP A 65 19.48 6.40 12.85
CA TRP A 65 19.73 7.82 13.11
C TRP A 65 18.42 8.62 13.20
N MET A 66 17.48 8.38 12.28
CA MET A 66 16.16 9.01 12.32
C MET A 66 15.36 8.56 13.54
N PHE A 67 15.40 7.26 13.87
CA PHE A 67 14.73 6.70 15.05
C PHE A 67 15.26 7.33 16.34
N ARG A 68 16.58 7.47 16.47
CA ARG A 68 17.22 8.15 17.60
C ARG A 68 16.76 9.60 17.72
N CYS A 69 16.74 10.34 16.60
CA CYS A 69 16.26 11.72 16.59
C CYS A 69 14.79 11.81 17.03
N LEU A 70 13.95 10.91 16.52
CA LEU A 70 12.52 10.84 16.87
C LEU A 70 12.30 10.52 18.35
N VAL A 71 12.93 9.46 18.87
CA VAL A 71 12.82 9.06 20.28
C VAL A 71 13.33 10.15 21.20
N ARG A 72 14.44 10.82 20.86
CA ARG A 72 14.94 11.96 21.62
C ARG A 72 13.92 13.09 21.66
N ASP A 73 13.33 13.45 20.52
CA ASP A 73 12.37 14.55 20.44
C ASP A 73 11.02 14.22 21.13
N ILE A 74 10.68 12.92 21.26
CA ILE A 74 9.54 12.41 22.06
C ILE A 74 9.84 12.48 23.56
N LEU A 75 11.03 12.06 24.00
CA LEU A 75 11.41 11.99 25.41
C LEU A 75 11.79 13.37 26.01
N TRP A 76 12.23 14.30 25.18
CA TRP A 76 12.57 15.67 25.56
C TRP A 76 11.82 16.69 24.70
N PRO A 77 10.51 16.87 24.95
CA PRO A 77 9.70 17.87 24.25
C PRO A 77 10.32 19.26 24.35
N LYS A 78 10.37 19.95 23.22
CA LYS A 78 10.75 21.37 23.14
C LYS A 78 9.62 22.14 22.46
N LEU A 79 9.36 23.36 22.91
CA LEU A 79 8.57 24.30 22.11
C LEU A 79 9.51 24.90 21.06
N ARG A 80 9.13 24.81 19.80
CA ARG A 80 9.83 25.47 18.70
C ARG A 80 8.91 26.52 18.11
N VAL A 81 9.48 27.67 17.78
CA VAL A 81 8.81 28.70 16.99
C VAL A 81 9.42 28.64 15.60
N GLU A 82 8.62 28.24 14.62
CA GLU A 82 9.03 28.33 13.22
C GLU A 82 8.53 29.65 12.65
N GLU A 83 9.42 30.30 11.90
CA GLU A 83 9.12 31.51 11.16
C GLU A 83 9.19 31.17 9.68
N TRP A 84 8.08 31.36 8.98
CA TRP A 84 8.02 31.19 7.54
C TRP A 84 7.74 32.54 6.89
N THR A 85 8.52 32.87 5.86
CA THR A 85 8.32 34.06 5.04
C THR A 85 7.81 33.61 3.68
N PRO A 86 6.60 33.99 3.26
CA PRO A 86 6.13 33.68 1.92
C PRO A 86 7.06 34.31 0.88
N VAL A 87 7.43 33.51 -0.11
CA VAL A 87 8.25 33.92 -1.23
C VAL A 87 7.35 33.93 -2.45
N HIS A 88 7.20 35.09 -3.08
CA HIS A 88 6.49 35.22 -4.35
C HIS A 88 7.52 35.21 -5.48
N GLN A 89 7.24 34.42 -6.51
CA GLN A 89 8.05 34.36 -7.72
C GLN A 89 7.21 34.89 -8.87
N GLY A 90 7.68 35.97 -9.50
CA GLY A 90 7.04 36.60 -10.67
C GLY A 90 8.10 37.22 -11.56
N ASP A 91 7.96 37.05 -12.88
CA ASP A 91 8.83 37.57 -13.95
C ASP A 91 10.34 37.58 -13.61
N GLY A 92 10.89 36.42 -13.24
CA GLY A 92 12.32 36.24 -13.01
C GLY A 92 12.85 36.77 -11.68
N ALA A 93 12.02 37.40 -10.84
CA ALA A 93 12.40 37.89 -9.52
C ALA A 93 11.76 37.06 -8.40
N ILE A 94 12.58 36.70 -7.40
CA ILE A 94 12.16 36.05 -6.16
C ILE A 94 12.07 37.15 -5.10
N ALA A 95 10.86 37.57 -4.75
CA ALA A 95 10.63 38.58 -3.71
C ALA A 95 10.12 37.90 -2.43
N ALA A 96 10.93 37.93 -1.37
CA ALA A 96 10.51 37.51 -0.04
C ALA A 96 9.71 38.64 0.63
N GLN A 97 8.44 38.39 0.95
CA GLN A 97 7.59 39.40 1.58
C GLN A 97 7.84 39.43 3.09
N THR A 98 8.92 40.10 3.50
CA THR A 98 9.39 40.19 4.90
C THR A 98 8.37 40.78 5.87
N ARG A 99 7.39 41.57 5.39
CA ARG A 99 6.26 42.08 6.18
C ARG A 99 5.16 41.04 6.47
N ALA A 100 5.13 39.93 5.74
CA ALA A 100 4.17 38.85 5.90
C ALA A 100 4.74 37.64 6.66
N LYS A 101 5.77 37.85 7.51
CA LYS A 101 6.37 36.81 8.35
C LYS A 101 5.32 36.14 9.24
N MET A 102 5.19 34.84 9.09
CA MET A 102 4.29 34.02 9.87
C MET A 102 5.08 33.29 10.95
N ARG A 103 4.85 33.63 12.22
CA ARG A 103 5.42 32.92 13.37
C ARG A 103 4.40 31.91 13.88
N TYR A 104 4.81 30.66 14.09
CA TYR A 104 3.96 29.67 14.74
C TYR A 104 4.76 28.81 15.71
N ALA A 105 4.24 28.69 16.93
CA ALA A 105 4.74 27.77 17.92
C ALA A 105 4.14 26.37 17.68
N TYR A 106 4.99 25.35 17.81
CA TYR A 106 4.58 23.96 17.91
C TYR A 106 5.44 23.23 18.95
N LEU A 107 4.87 22.18 19.53
CA LEU A 107 5.58 21.32 20.46
C LEU A 107 6.21 20.17 19.68
N THR A 108 7.41 19.70 20.01
CA THR A 108 8.02 18.57 19.28
C THR A 108 7.33 17.23 19.56
N THR A 109 6.61 17.10 20.68
CA THR A 109 5.76 15.94 20.96
C THR A 109 4.47 16.34 21.66
N HIS A 110 3.36 15.68 21.31
CA HIS A 110 2.05 15.84 21.92
C HIS A 110 1.23 14.55 21.67
N PRO A 111 0.30 14.15 22.55
CA PRO A 111 -0.52 12.95 22.36
C PRO A 111 -1.28 12.92 21.03
N SER A 112 -1.75 14.06 20.54
CA SER A 112 -2.40 14.14 19.22
C SER A 112 -1.49 13.68 18.07
N TYR A 113 -0.17 13.72 18.20
CA TYR A 113 0.73 13.24 17.15
C TYR A 113 0.74 11.71 17.01
N ILE A 114 0.15 10.98 17.95
CA ILE A 114 -0.17 9.56 17.76
C ILE A 114 -1.01 9.38 16.50
N LEU A 115 -1.97 10.27 16.26
CA LEU A 115 -2.80 10.24 15.06
C LEU A 115 -1.96 10.48 13.78
N VAL A 116 -0.87 11.24 13.87
CA VAL A 116 0.07 11.43 12.75
C VAL A 116 0.93 10.19 12.56
N ASP A 117 1.39 9.57 13.65
CA ASP A 117 2.13 8.32 13.60
C ASP A 117 1.26 7.19 13.01
N VAL A 118 -0.05 7.15 13.33
CA VAL A 118 -1.01 6.21 12.75
C VAL A 118 -1.11 6.39 11.23
N LEU A 119 -1.19 7.64 10.73
CA LEU A 119 -1.19 7.89 9.29
C LEU A 119 0.07 7.38 8.60
N ALA A 120 1.23 7.51 9.26
CA ALA A 120 2.49 7.00 8.72
C ALA A 120 2.50 5.47 8.60
N VAL A 121 1.90 4.74 9.55
CA VAL A 121 1.87 3.27 9.51
C VAL A 121 0.66 2.70 8.76
N LEU A 122 -0.36 3.51 8.46
CA LEU A 122 -1.62 3.04 7.86
C LEU A 122 -1.38 2.31 6.52
N GLY A 123 -0.58 2.90 5.63
CA GLY A 123 -0.21 2.26 4.35
C GLY A 123 0.47 0.91 4.55
N PRO A 124 1.60 0.84 5.28
CA PRO A 124 2.24 -0.41 5.62
C PRO A 124 1.32 -1.44 6.30
N ALA A 125 0.44 -1.02 7.20
CA ALA A 125 -0.49 -1.90 7.89
C ALA A 125 -1.55 -2.50 6.95
N VAL A 126 -2.13 -1.70 6.04
CA VAL A 126 -3.07 -2.19 5.03
C VAL A 126 -2.37 -3.18 4.09
N LEU A 127 -1.18 -2.85 3.60
CA LEU A 127 -0.40 -3.75 2.75
C LEU A 127 -0.03 -5.04 3.48
N MET A 128 0.28 -4.96 4.78
CA MET A 128 0.57 -6.13 5.61
C MET A 128 -0.63 -7.07 5.70
N VAL A 129 -1.84 -6.52 5.85
CA VAL A 129 -3.08 -7.30 5.90
C VAL A 129 -3.37 -7.93 4.54
N MET A 130 -3.20 -7.17 3.45
CA MET A 130 -3.36 -7.70 2.09
C MET A 130 -2.36 -8.82 1.80
N ALA A 131 -1.14 -8.70 2.33
CA ALA A 131 -0.07 -9.67 2.12
C ALA A 131 -0.06 -10.82 3.16
N TRP A 132 -1.12 -10.99 3.96
CA TRP A 132 -1.12 -11.92 5.10
C TRP A 132 -0.89 -13.38 4.70
N ASN A 133 -1.48 -13.78 3.57
CA ASN A 133 -1.44 -15.14 3.02
C ASN A 133 -0.45 -15.30 1.86
N GLU A 134 0.41 -14.30 1.64
CA GLU A 134 1.35 -14.37 0.54
C GLU A 134 2.39 -15.48 0.73
N PRO A 135 2.77 -16.22 -0.33
CA PRO A 135 3.68 -17.35 -0.25
C PRO A 135 5.13 -16.93 0.03
N CYS A 136 6.00 -17.94 0.15
CA CYS A 136 7.40 -17.75 0.52
C CYS A 136 8.23 -16.87 -0.42
N HIS A 137 7.84 -16.67 -1.68
CA HIS A 137 8.56 -15.76 -2.58
C HIS A 137 8.40 -14.28 -2.20
N ALA A 138 7.27 -13.90 -1.59
CA ALA A 138 7.00 -12.55 -1.11
C ALA A 138 7.40 -12.38 0.37
N ASN A 139 8.08 -13.37 0.95
CA ASN A 139 8.35 -13.44 2.38
C ASN A 139 9.08 -12.20 2.89
N HIS A 140 10.11 -11.73 2.18
CA HIS A 140 10.83 -10.50 2.51
C HIS A 140 9.90 -9.28 2.59
N GLN A 141 8.98 -9.11 1.64
CA GLN A 141 8.06 -7.96 1.62
C GLN A 141 7.08 -8.00 2.80
N VAL A 142 6.51 -9.18 3.08
CA VAL A 142 5.63 -9.38 4.24
C VAL A 142 6.37 -9.12 5.54
N LEU A 143 7.59 -9.64 5.68
CA LEU A 143 8.44 -9.44 6.86
C LEU A 143 8.83 -7.97 7.02
N MET A 144 9.05 -7.23 5.93
CA MET A 144 9.32 -5.78 5.96
C MET A 144 8.13 -5.01 6.52
N LEU A 145 6.94 -5.27 6.00
CA LEU A 145 5.71 -4.61 6.46
C LEU A 145 5.42 -4.93 7.93
N ARG A 146 5.56 -6.20 8.34
CA ARG A 146 5.40 -6.63 9.75
C ARG A 146 6.44 -5.97 10.66
N SER A 147 7.69 -5.92 10.23
CA SER A 147 8.77 -5.31 11.02
C SER A 147 8.55 -3.80 11.16
N ALA A 148 8.12 -3.11 10.10
CA ALA A 148 7.81 -1.69 10.14
C ALA A 148 6.66 -1.40 11.14
N VAL A 149 5.57 -2.18 11.10
CA VAL A 149 4.46 -2.06 12.06
C VAL A 149 4.92 -2.35 13.49
N ALA A 150 5.74 -3.40 13.69
CA ALA A 150 6.26 -3.75 15.01
C ALA A 150 7.17 -2.64 15.59
N LEU A 151 8.01 -2.03 14.76
CA LEU A 151 8.88 -0.91 15.14
C LEU A 151 8.08 0.37 15.41
N TRP A 152 6.92 0.53 14.81
CA TRP A 152 6.03 1.67 15.05
C TRP A 152 5.37 1.61 16.44
N LEU A 153 4.92 0.44 16.90
CA LEU A 153 4.19 0.25 18.17
C LEU A 153 4.76 0.98 19.41
N PRO A 154 6.08 0.99 19.68
CA PRO A 154 6.61 1.70 20.85
C PRO A 154 6.48 3.23 20.76
N LEU A 155 6.37 3.82 19.57
CA LEU A 155 6.32 5.27 19.38
C LEU A 155 5.11 5.94 20.05
N PRO A 156 3.86 5.51 19.80
CA PRO A 156 2.70 6.09 20.47
C PRO A 156 2.74 5.86 21.98
N LEU A 157 3.22 4.69 22.43
CA LEU A 157 3.39 4.39 23.86
C LEU A 157 4.38 5.36 24.52
N LEU A 158 5.53 5.61 23.89
CA LEU A 158 6.52 6.57 24.37
C LEU A 158 5.96 8.00 24.42
N ARG A 159 5.10 8.40 23.48
CA ARG A 159 4.42 9.71 23.53
C ARG A 159 3.47 9.81 24.71
N LEU A 160 2.65 8.78 24.96
CA LEU A 160 1.75 8.74 26.10
C LEU A 160 2.51 8.78 27.42
N LEU A 161 3.59 7.98 27.55
CA LEU A 161 4.45 7.97 28.73
C LEU A 161 5.12 9.35 28.95
N SER A 162 5.66 9.96 27.90
CA SER A 162 6.30 11.27 27.97
C SER A 162 5.33 12.37 28.44
N TRP A 163 4.08 12.29 28.00
CA TRP A 163 3.05 13.29 28.32
C TRP A 163 2.39 13.08 29.68
N PHE A 164 1.89 11.89 29.95
CA PHE A 164 1.06 11.61 31.13
C PHE A 164 1.89 11.21 32.35
N VAL A 165 2.94 10.41 32.15
CA VAL A 165 3.79 9.91 33.24
C VAL A 165 4.92 10.88 33.53
N LEU A 166 5.73 11.23 32.53
CA LEU A 166 6.88 12.11 32.72
C LEU A 166 6.51 13.60 32.78
N LYS A 167 5.30 13.98 32.34
CA LYS A 167 4.77 15.35 32.33
C LYS A 167 5.66 16.40 31.64
N ARG A 168 6.64 15.98 30.85
CA ARG A 168 7.68 16.85 30.27
C ARG A 168 7.10 17.82 29.24
N GLY A 169 6.17 17.34 28.41
CA GLY A 169 5.58 18.16 27.33
C GLY A 169 4.61 19.22 27.86
N LYS A 170 3.84 18.87 28.89
CA LYS A 170 2.89 19.78 29.54
C LYS A 170 3.60 20.93 30.24
N ALA A 171 4.70 20.65 30.93
CA ALA A 171 5.52 21.68 31.58
C ALA A 171 6.08 22.70 30.57
N ALA A 172 6.65 22.22 29.46
CA ALA A 172 7.20 23.09 28.41
C ALA A 172 6.13 23.96 27.71
N LEU A 173 4.93 23.41 27.51
CA LEU A 173 3.81 24.17 26.94
C LEU A 173 3.35 25.27 27.90
N PHE A 174 3.14 24.95 29.17
CA PHE A 174 2.60 25.89 30.16
C PHE A 174 3.61 26.94 30.63
N GLN A 175 4.91 26.66 30.60
CA GLN A 175 5.93 27.66 30.88
C GLN A 175 5.94 28.81 29.85
N HIS A 176 5.49 28.53 28.62
CA HIS A 176 5.39 29.53 27.56
C HIS A 176 4.03 30.22 27.45
N LEU A 177 3.00 29.66 28.09
CA LEU A 177 1.70 30.32 28.22
C LEU A 177 1.76 31.15 29.49
N ALA A 178 1.43 32.44 29.39
CA ALA A 178 1.47 33.37 30.53
C ALA A 178 0.97 32.67 31.80
N GLU A 179 1.82 32.61 32.84
CA GLU A 179 1.57 31.88 34.09
C GLU A 179 0.19 32.23 34.69
N ASN A 180 -0.31 33.44 34.35
CA ASN A 180 -1.57 34.04 34.80
C ASN A 180 -2.78 33.79 33.88
N ALA A 181 -2.67 32.98 32.81
CA ALA A 181 -3.81 32.65 31.97
C ALA A 181 -4.76 31.69 32.72
N SER A 182 -6.08 31.92 32.58
CA SER A 182 -7.09 30.99 33.13
C SER A 182 -6.95 29.58 32.54
N GLU A 183 -7.33 28.56 33.31
CA GLU A 183 -7.27 27.15 32.86
C GLU A 183 -8.10 26.91 31.59
N GLU A 184 -9.24 27.57 31.45
CA GLU A 184 -10.06 27.52 30.24
C GLU A 184 -9.30 28.03 29.00
N LYS A 185 -8.55 29.14 29.15
CA LYS A 185 -7.75 29.70 28.07
C LYS A 185 -6.57 28.80 27.71
N LYS A 186 -5.95 28.14 28.70
CA LYS A 186 -4.89 27.14 28.46
C LYS A 186 -5.41 25.94 27.68
N SER A 187 -6.55 25.37 28.08
CA SER A 187 -7.19 24.23 27.39
C SER A 187 -7.62 24.57 25.96
N ALA A 188 -8.30 25.70 25.76
CA ALA A 188 -8.71 26.16 24.43
C ALA A 188 -7.49 26.38 23.51
N LEU A 189 -6.36 26.82 24.06
CA LEU A 189 -5.15 27.04 23.29
C LEU A 189 -4.40 25.73 23.00
N GLU A 190 -4.33 24.79 23.94
CA GLU A 190 -3.81 23.44 23.71
C GLU A 190 -4.57 22.75 22.57
N TRP A 191 -5.90 22.78 22.61
CA TRP A 191 -6.75 22.29 21.52
C TRP A 191 -6.39 22.93 20.18
N ARG A 192 -6.30 24.26 20.15
CA ARG A 192 -5.99 25.00 18.92
C ARG A 192 -4.57 24.79 18.43
N ILE A 193 -3.59 24.53 19.29
CA ILE A 193 -2.19 24.31 18.91
C ILE A 193 -1.97 22.87 18.45
N CYS A 194 -2.51 21.90 19.18
CA CYS A 194 -2.11 20.51 19.05
C CYS A 194 -3.15 19.62 18.36
N TRP A 195 -4.43 19.77 18.70
CA TRP A 195 -5.50 18.88 18.20
C TRP A 195 -6.07 19.35 16.86
N GLN A 196 -6.46 20.62 16.76
CA GLN A 196 -7.11 21.16 15.57
C GLN A 196 -6.31 20.90 14.26
N PRO A 197 -4.98 21.09 14.19
CA PRO A 197 -4.21 20.83 12.97
C PRO A 197 -4.17 19.35 12.57
N VAL A 198 -4.09 18.47 13.58
CA VAL A 198 -4.04 17.03 13.37
C VAL A 198 -5.37 16.53 12.84
N LEU A 199 -6.49 16.98 13.41
CA LEU A 199 -7.81 16.63 12.91
C LEU A 199 -8.05 17.15 11.48
N ASN A 200 -7.60 18.37 11.19
CA ASN A 200 -7.66 18.89 9.83
C ASN A 200 -6.82 18.06 8.84
N LEU A 201 -5.64 17.58 9.26
CA LEU A 201 -4.80 16.69 8.46
C LEU A 201 -5.53 15.36 8.16
N TRP A 202 -6.17 14.78 9.17
CA TRP A 202 -6.99 13.57 9.00
C TRP A 202 -8.17 13.80 8.05
N GLY A 203 -8.90 14.90 8.21
CA GLY A 203 -9.99 15.25 7.30
C GLY A 203 -9.51 15.39 5.85
N LEU A 204 -8.37 16.04 5.63
CA LEU A 204 -7.75 16.13 4.30
C LEU A 204 -7.34 14.75 3.76
N TYR A 205 -6.68 13.93 4.58
CA TYR A 205 -6.26 12.59 4.20
C TYR A 205 -7.45 11.72 3.78
N LEU A 206 -8.51 11.70 4.59
CA LEU A 206 -9.73 10.94 4.30
C LEU A 206 -10.44 11.45 3.05
N ALA A 207 -10.48 12.77 2.83
CA ALA A 207 -11.05 13.34 1.62
C ALA A 207 -10.29 12.90 0.36
N ILE A 208 -8.95 12.96 0.37
CA ILE A 208 -8.11 12.50 -0.75
C ILE A 208 -8.27 10.99 -0.96
N ALA A 209 -8.20 10.19 0.09
CA ALA A 209 -8.36 8.74 0.00
C ALA A 209 -9.73 8.37 -0.57
N SER A 210 -10.80 9.01 -0.09
CA SER A 210 -12.17 8.76 -0.58
C SER A 210 -12.32 9.17 -2.04
N LEU A 211 -11.70 10.28 -2.46
CA LEU A 211 -11.70 10.70 -3.86
C LEU A 211 -10.99 9.69 -4.76
N VAL A 212 -9.78 9.24 -4.37
CA VAL A 212 -9.02 8.25 -5.14
C VAL A 212 -9.78 6.92 -5.24
N ILE A 213 -10.32 6.42 -4.13
CA ILE A 213 -11.14 5.21 -4.12
C ILE A 213 -12.38 5.39 -5.01
N GLY A 214 -13.04 6.56 -4.95
CA GLY A 214 -14.18 6.89 -5.78
C GLY A 214 -13.87 6.90 -7.27
N ILE A 215 -12.71 7.45 -7.67
CA ILE A 215 -12.23 7.45 -9.06
C ILE A 215 -11.95 6.02 -9.52
N ILE A 216 -11.18 5.25 -8.75
CA ILE A 216 -10.86 3.84 -9.09
C ILE A 216 -12.15 3.02 -9.23
N ALA A 217 -13.08 3.15 -8.29
CA ALA A 217 -14.35 2.44 -8.33
C ALA A 217 -15.22 2.88 -9.53
N TYR A 218 -15.19 4.17 -9.89
CA TYR A 218 -15.88 4.67 -11.07
C TYR A 218 -15.28 4.12 -12.36
N GLU A 219 -13.95 4.16 -12.51
CA GLU A 219 -13.23 3.60 -13.65
C GLU A 219 -13.50 2.10 -13.81
N GLN A 220 -13.44 1.34 -12.72
CA GLN A 220 -13.77 -0.09 -12.73
C GLN A 220 -15.19 -0.36 -13.22
N ARG A 221 -16.18 0.43 -12.78
CA ARG A 221 -17.57 0.31 -13.24
C ARG A 221 -17.74 0.69 -14.71
N GLN A 222 -17.02 1.72 -15.17
CA GLN A 222 -17.07 2.10 -16.58
C GLN A 222 -16.44 1.02 -17.46
N GLU A 223 -15.32 0.47 -17.02
CA GLU A 223 -14.66 -0.64 -17.69
C GLU A 223 -15.57 -1.87 -17.77
N GLU A 224 -16.31 -2.21 -16.72
CA GLU A 224 -17.32 -3.29 -16.74
C GLU A 224 -18.42 -3.08 -17.77
N LYS A 225 -18.95 -1.86 -17.85
CA LYS A 225 -19.99 -1.50 -18.82
C LYS A 225 -19.48 -1.51 -20.26
N ASN A 226 -18.24 -1.08 -20.46
CA ASN A 226 -17.64 -0.91 -21.77
C ASN A 226 -16.87 -2.14 -22.25
N THR A 227 -16.65 -3.16 -21.41
CA THR A 227 -16.05 -4.44 -21.82
C THR A 227 -17.06 -5.16 -22.71
N PRO A 228 -16.82 -5.26 -24.03
CA PRO A 228 -17.76 -5.90 -24.94
C PRO A 228 -17.86 -7.38 -24.59
N LEU A 229 -19.09 -7.89 -24.56
CA LEU A 229 -19.34 -9.32 -24.74
C LEU A 229 -18.95 -9.61 -26.19
N LEU A 230 -17.78 -10.21 -26.40
CA LEU A 230 -17.50 -10.75 -27.72
C LEU A 230 -18.48 -11.90 -27.96
N ASP A 231 -19.10 -11.90 -29.13
CA ASP A 231 -19.83 -13.08 -29.59
C ASP A 231 -18.85 -14.24 -29.83
N THR A 232 -19.38 -15.45 -29.92
CA THR A 232 -18.59 -16.68 -30.10
C THR A 232 -17.70 -16.63 -31.35
N ALA A 233 -18.11 -15.90 -32.39
CA ALA A 233 -17.34 -15.76 -33.63
C ALA A 233 -16.17 -14.79 -33.47
N GLN A 234 -16.35 -13.69 -32.75
CA GLN A 234 -15.30 -12.74 -32.39
C GLN A 234 -14.30 -13.35 -31.41
N PHE A 235 -14.76 -14.20 -30.49
CA PHE A 235 -13.89 -14.96 -29.58
C PHE A 235 -13.08 -16.02 -30.35
N SER A 236 -13.72 -16.75 -31.28
CA SER A 236 -13.02 -17.69 -32.17
C SER A 236 -11.99 -16.97 -33.07
N ALA A 237 -12.29 -15.76 -33.54
CA ALA A 237 -11.35 -14.94 -34.30
C ALA A 237 -10.18 -14.44 -33.43
N ALA A 238 -10.45 -14.02 -32.18
CA ALA A 238 -9.44 -13.64 -31.20
C ALA A 238 -8.50 -14.80 -30.85
N ILE A 239 -9.03 -16.03 -30.83
CA ILE A 239 -8.26 -17.25 -30.63
C ILE A 239 -7.39 -17.60 -31.84
N SER A 240 -7.88 -17.35 -33.05
CA SER A 240 -7.20 -17.72 -34.29
C SER A 240 -6.08 -16.77 -34.68
N ASP A 241 -6.16 -15.49 -34.26
CA ASP A 241 -5.09 -14.50 -34.40
C ASP A 241 -4.94 -13.67 -33.11
N PRO A 242 -4.25 -14.21 -32.09
CA PRO A 242 -4.08 -13.54 -30.80
C PRO A 242 -3.30 -12.23 -30.89
N ALA A 243 -2.40 -12.09 -31.88
CA ALA A 243 -1.57 -10.90 -32.07
C ALA A 243 -2.39 -9.70 -32.57
N SER A 244 -3.44 -9.95 -33.36
CA SER A 244 -4.37 -8.89 -33.82
C SER A 244 -5.26 -8.33 -32.71
N PHE A 245 -5.42 -9.07 -31.60
CA PHE A 245 -6.39 -8.74 -30.57
C PHE A 245 -5.84 -7.84 -29.44
N GLY A 246 -4.53 -7.91 -29.16
CA GLY A 246 -3.87 -7.15 -28.10
C GLY A 246 -4.39 -7.49 -26.68
N GLU A 247 -4.09 -6.66 -25.68
CA GLU A 247 -4.54 -6.83 -24.28
C GLU A 247 -6.02 -6.46 -24.07
N LYS A 248 -6.92 -6.87 -24.97
CA LYS A 248 -8.36 -6.61 -24.79
C LYS A 248 -8.97 -7.59 -23.79
N ARG A 249 -9.81 -7.05 -22.89
CA ARG A 249 -10.62 -7.81 -21.94
C ARG A 249 -11.84 -8.40 -22.63
N LEU A 250 -12.06 -9.69 -22.43
CA LEU A 250 -13.14 -10.47 -23.02
C LEU A 250 -13.98 -11.12 -21.94
N ARG A 251 -15.30 -11.18 -22.12
CA ARG A 251 -16.13 -12.08 -21.31
C ARG A 251 -16.07 -13.49 -21.89
N VAL A 252 -15.74 -14.45 -21.05
CA VAL A 252 -15.57 -15.86 -21.41
C VAL A 252 -16.63 -16.69 -20.69
N HIS A 253 -17.18 -17.65 -21.43
CA HIS A 253 -18.13 -18.63 -20.94
C HIS A 253 -17.56 -20.02 -21.23
N GLY A 254 -17.43 -20.85 -20.21
CA GLY A 254 -16.87 -22.19 -20.40
C GLY A 254 -17.14 -23.14 -19.25
N THR A 255 -17.05 -24.44 -19.55
CA THR A 255 -17.12 -25.51 -18.56
C THR A 255 -15.72 -25.91 -18.11
N VAL A 256 -15.55 -26.08 -16.80
CA VAL A 256 -14.29 -26.50 -16.20
C VAL A 256 -14.00 -27.94 -16.61
N ALA A 257 -12.84 -28.16 -17.23
CA ALA A 257 -12.42 -29.48 -17.75
C ALA A 257 -11.40 -30.18 -16.83
N SER A 258 -10.66 -29.43 -16.01
CA SER A 258 -9.67 -29.97 -15.06
C SER A 258 -9.89 -29.46 -13.64
N GLY A 259 -9.24 -30.11 -12.67
CA GLY A 259 -9.04 -29.51 -11.35
C GLY A 259 -8.14 -28.28 -11.42
N VAL A 260 -8.21 -27.39 -10.41
CA VAL A 260 -7.31 -26.26 -10.29
C VAL A 260 -5.88 -26.75 -10.06
N LYS A 261 -4.95 -26.30 -10.89
CA LYS A 261 -3.52 -26.55 -10.72
C LYS A 261 -2.86 -25.30 -10.15
N GLU A 262 -2.09 -25.49 -9.08
CA GLU A 262 -1.27 -24.43 -8.51
C GLU A 262 0.13 -24.44 -9.14
N PHE A 263 0.57 -23.27 -9.58
CA PHE A 263 1.92 -23.05 -10.09
C PHE A 263 2.74 -22.27 -9.06
N ARG A 264 3.97 -22.72 -8.84
CA ARG A 264 4.86 -22.17 -7.81
C ARG A 264 6.13 -21.60 -8.46
N GLY A 265 6.09 -20.30 -8.76
CA GLY A 265 7.25 -19.48 -9.11
C GLY A 265 7.51 -18.36 -8.08
N ASN A 266 8.10 -17.26 -8.53
CA ASN A 266 8.25 -15.98 -7.82
C ASN A 266 6.92 -15.29 -7.43
N VAL A 267 5.79 -15.68 -8.02
CA VAL A 267 4.43 -15.21 -7.68
C VAL A 267 3.46 -16.39 -7.74
N ARG A 268 2.42 -16.43 -6.89
CA ARG A 268 1.40 -17.51 -6.90
C ARG A 268 0.62 -17.42 -8.21
N GLY A 269 0.54 -18.53 -8.94
CA GLY A 269 -0.35 -18.69 -10.08
C GLY A 269 -1.29 -19.87 -9.87
N THR A 270 -2.50 -19.76 -10.37
CA THR A 270 -3.44 -20.88 -10.50
C THR A 270 -3.90 -20.99 -11.93
N GLY A 271 -4.17 -22.20 -12.41
CA GLY A 271 -4.69 -22.41 -13.75
C GLY A 271 -5.62 -23.59 -13.85
N VAL A 272 -6.46 -23.57 -14.87
CA VAL A 272 -7.45 -24.61 -15.15
C VAL A 272 -7.65 -24.75 -16.66
N ALA A 273 -7.87 -25.98 -17.11
CA ALA A 273 -8.33 -26.25 -18.46
C ALA A 273 -9.84 -26.04 -18.53
N MET A 274 -10.32 -25.35 -19.56
CA MET A 274 -11.74 -25.08 -19.78
C MET A 274 -12.14 -25.36 -21.23
N HIS A 275 -13.34 -25.91 -21.41
CA HIS A 275 -13.98 -25.95 -22.71
C HIS A 275 -14.87 -24.72 -22.86
N THR A 276 -14.63 -23.93 -23.90
CA THR A 276 -15.48 -22.79 -24.28
C THR A 276 -16.20 -23.11 -25.57
N ASP A 277 -17.19 -22.29 -25.92
CA ASP A 277 -17.93 -22.42 -27.18
C ASP A 277 -17.03 -22.29 -28.44
N ALA A 278 -15.81 -21.73 -28.31
CA ALA A 278 -14.83 -21.63 -29.38
C ALA A 278 -13.69 -22.67 -29.30
N GLY A 279 -13.73 -23.59 -28.32
CA GLY A 279 -12.75 -24.66 -28.17
C GLY A 279 -12.04 -24.70 -26.81
N PRO A 280 -11.01 -25.57 -26.69
CA PRO A 280 -10.24 -25.73 -25.46
C PRO A 280 -9.33 -24.54 -25.20
N VAL A 281 -9.37 -24.00 -23.99
CA VAL A 281 -8.53 -22.88 -23.54
C VAL A 281 -7.90 -23.17 -22.18
N LEU A 282 -6.72 -22.59 -21.95
CA LEU A 282 -6.07 -22.60 -20.64
C LEU A 282 -6.27 -21.25 -19.96
N VAL A 283 -6.96 -21.25 -18.82
CA VAL A 283 -7.27 -20.04 -18.05
C VAL A 283 -6.41 -20.01 -16.81
N PHE A 284 -5.94 -18.83 -16.46
CA PHE A 284 -5.06 -18.65 -15.32
C PHE A 284 -5.30 -17.38 -14.54
N ALA A 285 -5.02 -17.41 -13.25
CA ALA A 285 -5.02 -16.25 -12.38
C ALA A 285 -3.65 -16.12 -11.70
N THR A 286 -3.28 -14.88 -11.41
CA THR A 286 -2.00 -14.55 -10.77
C THR A 286 -2.22 -13.70 -9.52
N GLY A 287 -1.41 -13.92 -8.49
CA GLY A 287 -1.39 -13.10 -7.28
C GLY A 287 -2.75 -13.06 -6.58
N LEU A 288 -3.24 -11.85 -6.29
CA LEU A 288 -4.49 -11.59 -5.55
C LEU A 288 -5.75 -12.16 -6.21
N MET A 289 -5.73 -12.39 -7.53
CA MET A 289 -6.90 -12.93 -8.24
C MET A 289 -7.01 -14.45 -8.15
N SER A 290 -5.99 -15.13 -7.60
CA SER A 290 -5.93 -16.60 -7.53
C SER A 290 -7.05 -17.19 -6.67
N ASP A 291 -7.37 -16.54 -5.54
CA ASP A 291 -8.39 -17.04 -4.61
C ASP A 291 -9.81 -16.85 -5.16
N GLU A 292 -10.09 -15.70 -5.79
CA GLU A 292 -11.36 -15.44 -6.50
C GLU A 292 -11.55 -16.43 -7.66
N PHE A 293 -10.48 -16.68 -8.43
CA PHE A 293 -10.49 -17.67 -9.51
C PHE A 293 -10.74 -19.09 -9.01
N VAL A 294 -10.07 -19.52 -7.93
CA VAL A 294 -10.28 -20.84 -7.32
C VAL A 294 -11.74 -20.98 -6.86
N ALA A 295 -12.28 -19.96 -6.19
CA ALA A 295 -13.68 -19.97 -5.74
C ALA A 295 -14.66 -20.08 -6.91
N MET A 296 -14.43 -19.33 -7.99
CA MET A 296 -15.23 -19.42 -9.22
C MET A 296 -15.19 -20.82 -9.83
N VAL A 297 -14.00 -21.41 -9.96
CA VAL A 297 -13.84 -22.76 -10.53
C VAL A 297 -14.56 -23.79 -9.66
N GLN A 298 -14.37 -23.74 -8.34
CA GLN A 298 -15.03 -24.66 -7.41
C GLN A 298 -16.56 -24.56 -7.47
N GLU A 299 -17.11 -23.34 -7.56
CA GLU A 299 -18.54 -23.11 -7.69
C GLU A 299 -19.09 -23.66 -9.02
N SER A 300 -18.39 -23.42 -10.13
CA SER A 300 -18.75 -23.96 -11.45
C SER A 300 -18.75 -25.49 -11.45
N SER A 301 -17.71 -26.11 -10.88
CA SER A 301 -17.64 -27.57 -10.76
C SER A 301 -18.72 -28.15 -9.83
N ALA A 302 -19.06 -27.47 -8.73
CA ALA A 302 -20.07 -27.92 -7.78
C ALA A 302 -21.51 -27.80 -8.33
N THR A 303 -21.79 -26.73 -9.08
CA THR A 303 -23.13 -26.45 -9.63
C THR A 303 -23.35 -27.08 -11.00
N GLY A 304 -22.28 -27.51 -11.68
CA GLY A 304 -22.31 -27.93 -13.09
C GLY A 304 -22.63 -26.79 -14.05
N GLN A 305 -22.73 -25.54 -13.56
CA GLN A 305 -22.98 -24.38 -14.41
C GLN A 305 -21.68 -23.88 -15.02
N PRO A 306 -21.70 -23.43 -16.30
CA PRO A 306 -20.54 -22.83 -16.94
C PRO A 306 -20.06 -21.58 -16.17
N ALA A 307 -18.74 -21.49 -16.00
CA ALA A 307 -18.11 -20.33 -15.38
C ALA A 307 -18.22 -19.12 -16.31
N ARG A 308 -18.46 -17.96 -15.71
CA ARG A 308 -18.50 -16.64 -16.37
C ARG A 308 -17.42 -15.78 -15.74
N PHE A 309 -16.55 -15.22 -16.58
CA PHE A 309 -15.47 -14.35 -16.14
C PHE A 309 -15.00 -13.42 -17.25
N VAL A 310 -14.21 -12.42 -16.87
CA VAL A 310 -13.46 -11.56 -17.76
C VAL A 310 -12.01 -12.04 -17.82
N ALA A 311 -11.45 -12.19 -19.03
CA ALA A 311 -10.05 -12.52 -19.22
C ALA A 311 -9.40 -11.73 -20.36
N ASN A 312 -8.08 -11.61 -20.31
CA ASN A 312 -7.27 -11.12 -21.43
C ASN A 312 -6.75 -12.31 -22.25
N VAL A 313 -6.83 -12.21 -23.58
CA VAL A 313 -6.17 -13.16 -24.48
C VAL A 313 -4.67 -12.90 -24.44
N MET A 314 -3.90 -13.96 -24.27
CA MET A 314 -2.46 -13.90 -24.37
C MET A 314 -1.97 -14.71 -25.57
N PRO A 315 -1.18 -14.08 -26.47
CA PRO A 315 -0.65 -14.75 -27.66
C PRO A 315 0.35 -15.85 -27.31
N ASP A 316 1.06 -15.71 -26.19
CA ASP A 316 1.96 -16.71 -25.64
C ASP A 316 2.18 -16.45 -24.14
N ILE A 317 2.72 -17.44 -23.41
CA ILE A 317 3.25 -17.20 -22.08
C ILE A 317 4.54 -16.41 -22.26
N LEU A 318 4.56 -15.15 -21.80
CA LEU A 318 5.79 -14.36 -21.78
C LEU A 318 6.88 -15.14 -21.03
N PRO A 319 8.13 -15.20 -21.53
CA PRO A 319 9.22 -15.91 -20.85
C PRO A 319 9.45 -15.45 -19.40
N GLU A 320 9.10 -14.20 -19.10
CA GLU A 320 9.08 -13.66 -17.74
C GLU A 320 7.96 -14.25 -16.89
N ASP A 321 6.77 -14.44 -17.43
CA ASP A 321 5.64 -15.07 -16.73
C ASP A 321 5.90 -16.58 -16.50
N ALA A 322 6.46 -17.27 -17.49
CA ALA A 322 6.87 -18.67 -17.33
C ALA A 322 7.87 -18.83 -16.18
N ARG A 323 8.87 -17.95 -16.10
CA ARG A 323 9.87 -17.92 -15.02
C ARG A 323 9.28 -17.46 -13.68
N ASN A 324 8.44 -16.41 -13.69
CA ASN A 324 7.93 -15.79 -12.48
C ASN A 324 6.78 -16.56 -11.85
N PHE A 325 6.01 -17.33 -12.61
CA PHE A 325 4.90 -18.08 -12.05
C PHE A 325 5.18 -19.60 -12.06
N GLY A 326 6.24 -20.07 -12.73
CA GLY A 326 6.62 -21.49 -12.77
C GLY A 326 5.74 -22.32 -13.70
N TRP A 327 5.31 -21.74 -14.82
CA TRP A 327 4.27 -22.33 -15.65
C TRP A 327 4.78 -23.32 -16.68
N ASN A 328 3.99 -24.36 -16.89
CA ASN A 328 4.27 -25.42 -17.84
C ASN A 328 2.96 -25.95 -18.44
N ALA A 329 2.77 -25.76 -19.75
CA ALA A 329 1.62 -26.30 -20.49
C ALA A 329 1.52 -27.83 -20.37
N GLY A 330 2.66 -28.52 -20.27
CA GLY A 330 2.73 -29.96 -20.04
C GLY A 330 2.07 -30.41 -18.72
N ALA A 331 1.85 -29.50 -17.76
CA ALA A 331 1.09 -29.81 -16.56
C ALA A 331 -0.36 -30.22 -16.86
N PHE A 332 -0.93 -29.80 -18.00
CA PHE A 332 -2.30 -30.10 -18.43
C PHE A 332 -2.38 -31.20 -19.51
N ALA A 333 -1.26 -31.83 -19.87
CA ALA A 333 -1.23 -32.84 -20.94
C ALA A 333 -2.09 -34.09 -20.65
N GLY A 334 -2.44 -34.35 -19.39
CA GLY A 334 -3.33 -35.45 -18.99
C GLY A 334 -4.82 -35.08 -18.98
N ASP A 335 -5.19 -33.82 -19.24
CA ASP A 335 -6.57 -33.34 -19.10
C ASP A 335 -7.33 -33.28 -20.45
N GLY A 336 -6.81 -33.94 -21.50
CA GLY A 336 -7.40 -33.98 -22.85
C GLY A 336 -6.54 -33.31 -23.91
N ASP A 337 -7.15 -32.71 -24.94
CA ASP A 337 -6.47 -32.06 -26.08
C ASP A 337 -5.76 -30.72 -25.72
N PHE A 338 -5.60 -30.44 -24.42
CA PHE A 338 -5.04 -29.18 -23.90
C PHE A 338 -3.52 -29.09 -24.00
N ALA A 339 -2.82 -30.19 -24.29
CA ALA A 339 -1.37 -30.18 -24.54
C ALA A 339 -0.98 -29.27 -25.71
N ASN A 340 -1.91 -29.08 -26.65
CA ASN A 340 -1.79 -28.20 -27.82
C ASN A 340 -2.80 -27.06 -27.78
N ALA A 341 -3.32 -26.69 -26.60
CA ALA A 341 -4.27 -25.58 -26.48
C ALA A 341 -3.65 -24.32 -27.10
N PRO A 342 -4.25 -23.75 -28.15
CA PRO A 342 -3.61 -22.69 -28.92
C PRO A 342 -3.60 -21.35 -28.18
N VAL A 343 -4.36 -21.21 -27.08
CA VAL A 343 -4.65 -19.91 -26.46
C VAL A 343 -4.68 -19.94 -24.94
N TRP A 344 -4.08 -18.89 -24.39
CA TRP A 344 -3.95 -18.62 -22.97
C TRP A 344 -4.84 -17.44 -22.57
N LEU A 345 -5.57 -17.58 -21.47
CA LEU A 345 -6.48 -16.56 -20.95
C LEU A 345 -6.09 -16.14 -19.54
N ARG A 346 -5.69 -14.88 -19.37
CA ARG A 346 -5.43 -14.29 -18.04
C ARG A 346 -6.75 -13.87 -17.42
N PHE A 347 -7.21 -14.58 -16.39
CA PHE A 347 -8.32 -14.20 -15.55
C PHE A 347 -8.10 -12.81 -14.97
N VAL A 348 -9.07 -11.94 -15.19
CA VAL A 348 -9.07 -10.56 -14.70
C VAL A 348 -10.05 -10.41 -13.55
N LYS A 349 -11.26 -10.97 -13.64
CA LYS A 349 -12.28 -10.98 -12.58
C LYS A 349 -13.48 -11.82 -13.00
N ARG A 350 -14.36 -12.14 -12.05
CA ARG A 350 -15.63 -12.83 -12.32
C ARG A 350 -16.64 -11.97 -13.10
#